data_AF-A0A931M1C8-F1
#
_entry.id   AF-A0A931M1C8-F1
#
_cell.length_a   1.000
_cell.length_b   1.000
_cell.length_c   1.000
_cell.angle_alpha   90.00
_cell.angle_beta   90.00
_cell.angle_gamma   90.00
#
_symmetry.space_group_name_H-M   'P 1'
#
loop_
_entity.id
_entity.type
_entity.pdbx_description
1 polymer ?
#
loop_
_entity_poly.entity_id
_entity_poly.type
_entity_poly.pdbx_seq_one_letter_code
_entity_poly.pdbx_strand_id
1 'polypeptide(L)'
;MKRSILFLLIAAVAMSSCNLSGYKKTKSGLYYKIVSSGGKTPMKPGQFAKIQMIGYVHDSLFFNTNEGLPYYTPIDSVGRPHDVTELLKFFGEG
;
A
#
# COMPACT_ATOMS: atom_id res chain seq x y z
N MET A 1 24.51 20.58 32.11
CA MET A 1 23.48 19.52 32.20
C MET A 1 22.14 19.94 31.56
N LYS A 2 21.47 21.02 31.98
CA LYS A 2 20.18 21.47 31.42
C LYS A 2 20.17 21.71 29.88
N ARG A 3 21.25 22.30 29.34
CA ARG A 3 21.40 22.50 27.87
C ARG A 3 21.58 21.18 27.10
N SER A 4 22.27 20.20 27.67
CA SER A 4 22.48 18.88 27.04
C SER A 4 21.18 18.08 26.97
N ILE A 5 20.33 18.18 28.01
CA ILE A 5 18.99 17.58 28.03
C ILE A 5 18.09 18.19 26.95
N LEU A 6 18.19 19.50 26.71
CA LEU A 6 17.44 20.19 25.67
C LEU A 6 17.85 19.74 24.25
N PHE A 7 19.14 19.55 23.99
CA PHE A 7 19.63 19.02 22.72
C PHE A 7 19.20 17.56 22.50
N LEU A 8 19.16 16.74 23.56
CA LEU A 8 18.71 15.35 23.47
C LEU A 8 17.21 15.24 23.13
N LEU A 9 16.39 16.13 23.70
CA LEU A 9 14.95 16.22 23.41
C LEU A 9 14.68 16.64 21.96
N ILE A 10 15.43 17.60 21.42
CA ILE A 10 15.30 18.03 20.02
C ILE A 10 15.71 16.91 19.05
N ALA A 11 16.77 16.16 19.36
CA ALA A 11 17.20 15.01 18.56
C ALA A 11 16.16 13.87 18.56
N ALA A 12 15.49 13.62 19.69
CA ALA A 12 14.42 12.63 19.78
C ALA A 12 13.20 12.98 18.93
N VAL A 13 12.85 14.28 18.83
CA VAL A 13 11.76 14.76 17.97
C VAL A 13 12.15 14.75 16.49
N ALA A 14 13.42 14.98 16.15
CA ALA A 14 13.87 14.92 14.76
C ALA A 14 13.71 13.52 14.14
N MET A 15 13.87 12.45 14.94
CA MET A 15 13.73 11.07 14.49
C MET A 15 12.28 10.63 14.21
N SER A 16 11.27 11.38 14.67
CA SER A 16 9.86 11.08 14.41
C SER A 16 9.32 11.76 13.14
N SER A 17 10.17 12.43 12.34
CA SER A 17 9.70 13.11 11.12
C SER A 17 9.68 12.22 9.87
N CYS A 18 10.47 11.14 9.83
CA CYS A 18 10.44 10.15 8.75
C CYS A 18 9.37 9.08 9.00
N ASN A 19 8.12 9.49 9.14
CA ASN A 19 7.06 8.55 9.46
C ASN A 19 6.25 8.20 8.21
N LEU A 20 6.41 6.97 7.74
CA LEU A 20 5.41 6.20 6.98
C LEU A 20 4.16 5.91 7.86
N SER A 21 3.68 6.92 8.61
CA SER A 21 2.64 6.78 9.61
C SER A 21 1.35 6.28 8.95
N GLY A 22 0.80 5.20 9.51
CA GLY A 22 -0.43 4.58 9.00
C GLY A 22 -0.25 3.65 7.81
N TYR A 23 0.98 3.44 7.32
CA TYR A 23 1.29 2.37 6.37
C TYR A 23 1.64 1.07 7.10
N LYS A 24 1.10 -0.04 6.62
CA LYS A 24 1.48 -1.40 7.01
C LYS A 24 2.46 -1.95 5.99
N LYS A 25 3.30 -2.90 6.41
CA LYS A 25 4.30 -3.56 5.56
C LYS A 25 3.89 -5.00 5.28
N THR A 26 3.95 -5.43 4.02
CA THR A 26 3.78 -6.84 3.64
C THR A 26 5.01 -7.67 4.00
N LYS A 27 4.92 -9.00 3.89
CA LYS A 27 6.07 -9.89 4.13
C LYS A 27 7.20 -9.68 3.13
N SER A 28 6.88 -9.33 1.88
CA SER A 28 7.85 -8.98 0.83
C SER A 28 8.44 -7.58 1.01
N GLY A 29 7.79 -6.73 1.80
CA GLY A 29 8.30 -5.40 2.15
C GLY A 29 7.58 -4.23 1.49
N LEU A 30 6.45 -4.47 0.81
CA LEU A 30 5.59 -3.42 0.26
C LEU A 30 4.89 -2.65 1.38
N TYR A 31 4.86 -1.32 1.27
CA TYR A 31 4.09 -0.47 2.16
C TYR A 31 2.70 -0.23 1.58
N TYR A 32 1.65 -0.37 2.39
CA TYR A 32 0.27 -0.16 1.96
C TYR A 32 -0.59 0.48 3.04
N LYS A 33 -1.65 1.16 2.61
CA LYS A 33 -2.69 1.72 3.48
C LYS A 33 -4.05 1.45 2.86
N ILE A 34 -4.94 0.83 3.62
CA ILE A 34 -6.33 0.61 3.20
C ILE A 34 -7.09 1.90 3.53
N VAL A 35 -7.57 2.60 2.50
CA VAL A 35 -8.32 3.86 2.63
C VAL A 35 -9.81 3.59 2.89
N SER A 36 -10.36 2.57 2.23
CA SER A 36 -11.71 2.06 2.43
C SER A 36 -11.72 0.55 2.14
N SER A 37 -12.54 -0.20 2.87
CA SER A 37 -12.82 -1.61 2.57
C SER A 37 -14.27 -1.73 2.13
N GLY A 38 -14.50 -1.81 0.80
CA GLY A 38 -15.85 -1.84 0.23
C GLY A 38 -16.54 -3.20 0.36
N GLY A 39 -15.81 -4.30 0.16
CA GLY A 39 -16.40 -5.63 0.12
C GLY A 39 -16.14 -6.49 1.35
N LYS A 40 -17.19 -7.15 1.85
CA LYS A 40 -17.09 -8.20 2.89
C LYS A 40 -16.77 -9.58 2.32
N THR A 41 -16.97 -9.79 1.03
CA THR A 41 -16.77 -11.09 0.35
C THR A 41 -15.32 -11.20 -0.12
N PRO A 42 -14.50 -12.11 0.44
CA PRO A 42 -13.12 -12.31 0.01
C PRO A 42 -13.08 -12.85 -1.42
N MET A 43 -12.14 -12.36 -2.23
CA MET A 43 -11.88 -12.91 -3.55
C MET A 43 -11.33 -14.35 -3.44
N LYS A 44 -11.82 -15.27 -4.28
CA LYS A 44 -11.44 -16.69 -4.25
C LYS A 44 -10.39 -17.01 -5.31
N PRO A 45 -9.47 -17.96 -5.04
CA PRO A 45 -8.56 -18.46 -6.06
C PRO A 45 -9.30 -18.95 -7.31
N GLY A 46 -8.77 -18.63 -8.48
CA GLY A 46 -9.37 -18.97 -9.78
C GLY A 46 -10.39 -17.95 -10.31
N GLN A 47 -10.77 -16.96 -9.51
CA GLN A 47 -11.55 -15.80 -10.00
C GLN A 47 -10.64 -14.77 -10.66
N PHE A 48 -11.23 -13.85 -11.41
CA PHE A 48 -10.54 -12.68 -11.95
C PHE A 48 -10.95 -11.41 -11.21
N ALA A 49 -9.98 -10.59 -10.84
CA ALA A 49 -10.21 -9.25 -10.35
C ALA A 49 -10.11 -8.23 -11.48
N LYS A 50 -11.09 -7.33 -11.54
CA LYS A 50 -11.07 -6.11 -12.35
C LYS A 50 -10.65 -4.95 -11.44
N ILE A 51 -9.54 -4.30 -11.76
CA ILE A 51 -8.92 -3.32 -10.88
C ILE A 51 -8.80 -1.99 -11.62
N GLN A 52 -9.23 -0.91 -10.96
CA GLN A 52 -8.88 0.45 -11.34
C GLN A 52 -7.72 0.95 -10.48
N MET A 53 -6.67 1.43 -11.13
CA MET A 53 -5.47 1.89 -10.45
C MET A 53 -4.74 2.98 -11.21
N ILE A 54 -4.06 3.82 -10.43
CA ILE A 54 -3.17 4.86 -10.91
C ILE A 54 -1.80 4.59 -10.29
N GLY A 55 -0.78 4.51 -11.12
CA GLY A 55 0.61 4.31 -10.72
C GLY A 55 1.43 5.55 -11.00
N TYR A 56 2.28 5.92 -10.05
CA TYR A 56 3.23 7.02 -10.17
C TYR A 56 4.64 6.49 -9.93
N VAL A 57 5.62 7.05 -10.64
CA VAL A 57 7.04 6.89 -10.35
C VAL A 57 7.57 8.26 -9.97
N HIS A 58 7.97 8.42 -8.71
CA HIS A 58 8.20 9.72 -8.09
C HIS A 58 6.96 10.63 -8.19
N ASP A 59 7.06 11.72 -8.93
CA ASP A 59 6.02 12.71 -9.20
C ASP A 59 5.36 12.54 -10.58
N SER A 60 5.84 11.59 -11.38
CA SER A 60 5.40 11.38 -12.75
C SER A 60 4.36 10.28 -12.83
N LEU A 61 3.27 10.54 -13.55
CA LEU A 61 2.27 9.53 -13.84
C LEU A 61 2.89 8.43 -14.71
N PHE A 62 2.80 7.19 -14.25
CA PHE A 62 3.31 6.02 -14.98
C PHE A 62 2.19 5.29 -15.71
N PHE A 63 1.04 5.08 -15.06
CA PHE A 63 -0.17 4.57 -15.71
C PHE A 63 -1.44 5.06 -15.01
N ASN A 64 -2.55 5.12 -15.75
CA ASN A 64 -3.88 5.42 -15.23
C ASN A 64 -4.92 4.57 -15.95
N THR A 65 -5.54 3.61 -15.26
CA THR A 65 -6.59 2.78 -15.87
C THR A 65 -7.98 3.43 -15.81
N ASN A 66 -8.15 4.56 -15.11
CA ASN A 66 -9.43 5.28 -15.10
C ASN A 66 -9.72 5.97 -16.44
N GLU A 67 -8.67 6.27 -17.20
CA GLU A 67 -8.75 6.88 -18.54
C GLU A 67 -8.64 5.84 -19.66
N GLY A 68 -8.50 4.55 -19.32
CA GLY A 68 -8.25 3.48 -20.27
C GLY A 68 -8.94 2.18 -19.89
N LEU A 69 -8.31 1.07 -20.26
CA LEU A 69 -8.82 -0.26 -19.92
C LEU A 69 -8.47 -0.64 -18.47
N PRO A 70 -9.40 -1.26 -17.73
CA PRO A 70 -9.13 -1.82 -16.42
C PRO A 70 -8.06 -2.91 -16.47
N TYR A 71 -7.34 -3.06 -15.36
CA TYR A 71 -6.39 -4.15 -15.21
C TYR A 71 -7.13 -5.42 -14.76
N TYR A 72 -6.93 -6.52 -15.50
CA TYR A 72 -7.51 -7.82 -15.19
C TYR A 72 -6.41 -8.78 -14.78
N THR A 73 -6.55 -9.37 -13.59
CA THR A 73 -5.60 -10.39 -13.10
C THR A 73 -6.35 -11.54 -12.45
N PRO A 74 -5.89 -12.79 -12.64
CA PRO A 74 -6.39 -13.90 -11.85
C PRO A 74 -6.00 -13.70 -10.38
N ILE A 75 -6.87 -14.18 -9.49
CA ILE A 75 -6.60 -14.32 -8.07
C ILE A 75 -5.96 -15.68 -7.85
N ASP A 76 -4.70 -15.68 -7.43
CA ASP A 76 -3.99 -16.87 -6.99
C ASP A 76 -3.95 -16.93 -5.44
N SER A 77 -3.53 -18.08 -4.89
CA SER A 77 -3.54 -18.31 -3.45
C SER A 77 -2.40 -17.64 -2.68
N VAL A 78 -1.39 -17.10 -3.37
CA VAL A 78 -0.12 -16.68 -2.75
C VAL A 78 0.15 -15.17 -2.86
N GLY A 79 -0.42 -14.49 -3.85
CA GLY A 79 0.00 -13.16 -4.29
C GLY A 79 1.43 -13.19 -4.82
N ARG A 80 1.75 -12.38 -5.83
CA ARG A 80 3.12 -12.34 -6.38
C ARG A 80 4.02 -11.49 -5.49
N PRO A 81 5.15 -11.99 -4.96
CA PRO A 81 6.04 -11.19 -4.11
C PRO A 81 6.49 -9.88 -4.79
N HIS A 82 6.47 -8.79 -4.03
CA HIS A 82 6.77 -7.42 -4.46
C HIS A 82 5.81 -6.84 -5.49
N ASP A 83 4.62 -7.44 -5.64
CA ASP A 83 3.59 -6.98 -6.56
C ASP A 83 2.34 -6.50 -5.81
N VAL A 84 1.63 -5.55 -6.41
CA VAL A 84 0.36 -5.01 -5.89
C VAL A 84 -0.70 -6.08 -5.68
N THR A 85 -0.63 -7.20 -6.40
CA THR A 85 -1.51 -8.36 -6.24
C THR A 85 -1.43 -9.00 -4.85
N GLU A 86 -0.34 -8.84 -4.10
CA GLU A 86 -0.26 -9.29 -2.70
C GLU A 86 -1.33 -8.68 -1.80
N LEU A 87 -1.78 -7.47 -2.16
CA LEU A 87 -2.73 -6.71 -1.38
C LEU A 87 -4.18 -7.13 -1.69
N LEU A 88 -4.43 -7.84 -2.81
CA LEU A 88 -5.77 -8.23 -3.23
C LEU A 88 -6.50 -9.09 -2.21
N LYS A 89 -5.78 -9.90 -1.44
CA LYS A 89 -6.33 -10.70 -0.32
C LYS A 89 -6.95 -9.86 0.81
N PHE A 90 -6.62 -8.57 0.89
CA PHE A 90 -7.17 -7.67 1.90
C PHE A 90 -8.43 -6.94 1.44
N PHE A 91 -8.80 -7.05 0.16
CA PHE A 91 -9.98 -6.42 -0.42
C PHE A 91 -11.06 -7.47 -0.70
N GLY A 92 -12.31 -7.08 -0.49
CA GLY A 92 -13.46 -7.80 -1.01
C GLY A 92 -14.06 -7.10 -2.21
N GLU A 93 -15.03 -7.74 -2.85
CA GLU A 93 -15.79 -7.18 -3.98
C GLU A 93 -16.53 -5.89 -3.59
N GLY A 94 -16.25 -4.77 -4.26
CA GLY A 94 -16.89 -3.47 -4.05
C GLY A 94 -16.16 -2.31 -4.71
#